data_AF-A0A9E3CA06-F1
#
_entry.id   AF-A0A9E3CA06-F1
#
_cell.length_a   1.000
_cell.length_b   1.000
_cell.length_c   1.000
_cell.angle_alpha   90.00
_cell.angle_beta   90.00
_cell.angle_gamma   90.00
#
_symmetry.space_group_name_H-M   'P 1'
#
loop_
_entity.id
_entity.type
_entity.pdbx_description
1 polymer ?
#
loop_
_entity_poly.entity_id
_entity_poly.type
_entity_poly.pdbx_seq_one_letter_code
_entity_poly.pdbx_strand_id
1 'polypeptide(L)'
;MIFRAKILILLAALLLAAPASANYRQKAEEATDFIQAHFYDAGAKRYHDSFPMDAKGLPYTTMWGNGVQFTALVAAAHQEPAKYKAWLYQFTDGLQAYWDPQPKGSPPGFNAYCSGPGGTDKYYDDNEWMVLGFAEAYQNTRDPHFLQWARDTQNFVLSGWDDTLGGGIYWKLDHQSKNTCSNAPAAASALRLVQVAGDKDQLAWALKIRTWLNGKLQDTDGLYWDDINLKGDIGKTKWTYNTALMIRTNTLLFQQFHDRAYLKEAEREADASIKAWQDPDTGRFQNNALFTHLLCESLLRLYDADHDVRYLNAVRRHAAYGYRYVHDPAGGWWGDWDRKTHPADERKVLIENAADARLFWLLTPYQDVDELNNAGIQAAAHGQNARAETLFRQAADSDTEAVEAHYRLWRVLQREKKTRDADAEAARLAAFAKTPAFAARLQALGWHQP
;
A
#
# COMPACT_ATOMS: atom_id res chain seq x y z
N MET A 1 -20.63 63.55 -41.37
CA MET A 1 -20.46 62.16 -41.87
C MET A 1 -19.15 61.64 -41.30
N ILE A 2 -19.10 60.72 -40.34
CA ILE A 2 -19.34 59.26 -40.36
C ILE A 2 -18.05 58.61 -39.83
N PHE A 3 -18.22 57.97 -38.67
CA PHE A 3 -17.56 56.78 -38.13
C PHE A 3 -16.02 56.67 -38.02
N ARG A 4 -15.54 56.71 -36.78
CA ARG A 4 -14.42 55.87 -36.31
C ARG A 4 -14.99 54.78 -35.40
N ALA A 5 -14.96 53.53 -35.88
CA ALA A 5 -15.38 52.35 -35.14
C ALA A 5 -14.39 52.08 -33.98
N LYS A 6 -14.91 51.93 -32.76
CA LYS A 6 -14.18 51.36 -31.63
C LYS A 6 -14.37 49.84 -31.67
N ILE A 7 -13.29 49.11 -31.92
CA ILE A 7 -13.24 47.67 -31.68
C ILE A 7 -13.00 47.49 -30.17
N LEU A 8 -14.00 47.00 -29.46
CA LEU A 8 -13.85 46.46 -28.11
C LEU A 8 -13.31 45.03 -28.25
N ILE A 9 -12.07 44.79 -27.84
CA ILE A 9 -11.56 43.43 -27.61
C ILE A 9 -11.95 43.06 -26.18
N LEU A 10 -12.98 42.22 -26.03
CA LEU A 10 -13.19 41.46 -24.79
C LEU A 10 -12.05 40.44 -24.69
N LEU A 11 -11.07 40.69 -23.82
CA LEU A 11 -10.19 39.64 -23.32
C LEU A 11 -11.01 38.80 -22.33
N ALA A 12 -11.56 37.69 -22.80
CA ALA A 12 -11.94 36.60 -21.92
C ALA A 12 -10.66 36.04 -21.31
N ALA A 13 -10.46 36.25 -20.01
CA ALA A 13 -9.43 35.56 -19.26
C ALA A 13 -9.77 34.07 -19.24
N LEU A 14 -9.21 33.31 -20.18
CA LEU A 14 -9.05 31.87 -20.02
C LEU A 14 -8.09 31.68 -18.85
N LEU A 15 -8.64 31.47 -17.66
CA LEU A 15 -7.99 30.68 -16.64
C LEU A 15 -7.71 29.33 -17.30
N LEU A 16 -6.50 29.15 -17.82
CA LEU A 16 -5.96 27.81 -18.07
C LEU A 16 -6.05 27.10 -16.72
N ALA A 17 -7.08 26.27 -16.55
CA ALA A 17 -7.09 25.31 -15.47
C ALA A 17 -5.76 24.55 -15.59
N ALA A 18 -4.92 24.62 -14.56
CA ALA A 18 -3.82 23.69 -14.47
C ALA A 18 -4.41 22.28 -14.73
N PRO A 19 -3.75 21.42 -15.52
CA PRO A 19 -4.25 20.06 -15.71
C PRO A 19 -4.52 19.48 -14.32
N ALA A 20 -5.73 18.95 -14.11
CA ALA A 20 -6.09 18.33 -12.84
C ALA A 20 -5.01 17.30 -12.50
N SER A 21 -4.49 17.29 -11.27
CA SER A 21 -3.53 16.26 -10.91
C SER A 21 -4.19 14.89 -11.02
N ALA A 22 -3.40 13.87 -11.36
CA ALA A 22 -3.93 12.53 -11.56
C ALA A 22 -4.60 12.02 -10.28
N ASN A 23 -5.85 11.59 -10.33
CA ASN A 23 -6.49 10.99 -9.16
C ASN A 23 -5.98 9.58 -8.87
N TYR A 24 -6.34 8.99 -7.73
CA TYR A 24 -5.80 7.66 -7.36
C TYR A 24 -6.06 6.58 -8.40
N ARG A 25 -7.19 6.63 -9.12
CA ARG A 25 -7.48 5.70 -10.22
C ARG A 25 -6.50 5.89 -11.37
N GLN A 26 -6.30 7.13 -11.82
CA GLN A 26 -5.35 7.42 -12.89
C GLN A 26 -3.92 7.01 -12.52
N LYS A 27 -3.50 7.26 -11.27
CA LYS A 27 -2.20 6.83 -10.73
C LYS A 27 -2.06 5.30 -10.72
N ALA A 28 -3.11 4.59 -10.35
CA ALA A 28 -3.12 3.12 -10.33
C ALA A 28 -3.06 2.51 -11.74
N GLU A 29 -3.82 3.09 -12.69
CA GLU A 29 -3.79 2.70 -14.09
C GLU A 29 -2.42 2.96 -14.72
N GLU A 30 -1.83 4.14 -14.49
CA GLU A 30 -0.48 4.50 -14.91
C GLU A 30 0.56 3.48 -14.44
N ALA A 31 0.56 3.14 -13.16
CA ALA A 31 1.48 2.15 -12.60
C ALA A 31 1.29 0.75 -13.19
N THR A 32 0.04 0.30 -13.27
CA THR A 32 -0.28 -1.06 -13.75
C THR A 32 0.04 -1.23 -15.23
N ASP A 33 -0.28 -0.21 -16.04
CA ASP A 33 0.00 -0.22 -17.48
C ASP A 33 1.50 -0.15 -17.74
N PHE A 34 2.25 0.65 -16.97
CA PHE A 34 3.71 0.69 -17.06
C PHE A 34 4.33 -0.68 -16.77
N ILE A 35 3.90 -1.35 -15.69
CA ILE A 35 4.36 -2.70 -15.36
C ILE A 35 4.08 -3.67 -16.51
N GLN A 36 2.84 -3.64 -17.04
CA GLN A 36 2.45 -4.51 -18.13
C GLN A 36 3.25 -4.26 -19.41
N ALA A 37 3.55 -3.00 -19.74
CA ALA A 37 4.27 -2.65 -20.96
C ALA A 37 5.77 -2.98 -20.90
N HIS A 38 6.38 -2.88 -19.72
CA HIS A 38 7.84 -2.88 -19.58
C HIS A 38 8.42 -4.11 -18.89
N PHE A 39 7.64 -4.79 -18.05
CA PHE A 39 8.12 -5.97 -17.31
C PHE A 39 7.52 -7.27 -17.84
N TYR A 40 6.36 -7.25 -18.49
CA TYR A 40 5.67 -8.48 -18.89
C TYR A 40 6.23 -9.09 -20.18
N ASP A 41 6.66 -10.34 -20.11
CA ASP A 41 6.97 -11.20 -21.24
C ASP A 41 5.73 -12.04 -21.60
N ALA A 42 5.05 -11.64 -22.68
CA ALA A 42 3.85 -12.32 -23.16
C ALA A 42 4.10 -13.75 -23.68
N GLY A 43 5.30 -14.05 -24.19
CA GLY A 43 5.65 -15.39 -24.65
C GLY A 43 5.86 -16.35 -23.49
N ALA A 44 6.46 -15.85 -22.41
CA ALA A 44 6.72 -16.60 -21.20
C ALA A 44 5.56 -16.56 -20.17
N LYS A 45 4.59 -15.65 -20.36
CA LYS A 45 3.54 -15.28 -19.40
C LYS A 45 4.10 -14.90 -18.01
N ARG A 46 5.22 -14.20 -17.96
CA ARG A 46 5.98 -13.92 -16.73
C ARG A 46 6.46 -12.48 -16.72
N TYR A 47 6.77 -11.96 -15.55
CA TYR A 47 7.38 -10.64 -15.40
C TYR A 47 8.89 -10.74 -15.21
N HIS A 48 9.62 -9.88 -15.91
CA HIS A 48 11.03 -9.58 -15.64
C HIS A 48 11.18 -8.93 -14.27
N ASP A 49 12.35 -9.07 -13.65
CA ASP A 49 12.59 -8.49 -12.32
C ASP A 49 12.80 -6.97 -12.37
N SER A 50 13.28 -6.46 -13.51
CA SER A 50 13.66 -5.06 -13.64
C SER A 50 13.46 -4.46 -15.03
N PHE A 51 13.34 -3.14 -15.06
CA PHE A 51 13.36 -2.34 -16.29
C PHE A 51 14.37 -1.18 -16.20
N PRO A 52 15.31 -1.04 -17.15
CA PRO A 52 15.70 -2.07 -18.13
C PRO A 52 16.16 -3.38 -17.46
N MET A 53 16.06 -4.49 -18.19
CA MET A 53 16.45 -5.81 -17.68
C MET A 53 17.94 -5.86 -17.33
N ASP A 54 18.29 -6.47 -16.20
CA ASP A 54 19.68 -6.73 -15.84
C ASP A 54 20.24 -7.93 -16.62
N ALA A 55 21.18 -7.68 -17.52
CA ALA A 55 21.85 -8.75 -18.29
C ALA A 55 22.65 -9.74 -17.41
N LYS A 56 22.97 -9.39 -16.16
CA LYS A 56 23.66 -10.27 -15.19
C LYS A 56 22.73 -10.87 -14.14
N GLY A 57 21.48 -10.40 -14.07
CA GLY A 57 20.49 -10.82 -13.09
C GLY A 57 19.69 -12.04 -13.54
N LEU A 58 18.72 -12.43 -12.70
CA LEU A 58 17.71 -13.40 -13.11
C LEU A 58 16.83 -12.79 -14.20
N PRO A 59 16.50 -13.53 -15.28
CA PRO A 59 15.67 -13.01 -16.35
C PRO A 59 14.24 -12.72 -15.89
N TYR A 60 13.72 -13.44 -14.89
CA TYR A 60 12.38 -13.23 -14.37
C TYR A 60 12.41 -12.89 -12.88
N THR A 61 11.33 -12.32 -12.36
CA THR A 61 11.22 -12.03 -10.94
C THR A 61 11.09 -13.31 -10.10
N THR A 62 11.50 -13.26 -8.83
CA THR A 62 11.31 -14.37 -7.88
C THR A 62 9.86 -14.44 -7.39
N MET A 63 9.51 -15.47 -6.63
CA MET A 63 8.15 -15.62 -6.10
C MET A 63 7.71 -14.43 -5.23
N TRP A 64 8.64 -13.82 -4.48
CA TRP A 64 8.35 -12.60 -3.73
C TRP A 64 7.79 -11.47 -4.59
N GLY A 65 8.48 -11.14 -5.69
CA GLY A 65 8.03 -10.12 -6.64
C GLY A 65 6.72 -10.51 -7.34
N ASN A 66 6.56 -11.79 -7.68
CA ASN A 66 5.29 -12.31 -8.21
C ASN A 66 4.15 -12.14 -7.19
N GLY A 67 4.39 -12.34 -5.90
CA GLY A 67 3.38 -12.18 -4.84
C GLY A 67 2.82 -10.76 -4.78
N VAL A 68 3.71 -9.74 -4.82
CA VAL A 68 3.27 -8.33 -4.82
C VAL A 68 2.55 -7.99 -6.12
N GLN A 69 3.12 -8.36 -7.28
CA GLN A 69 2.49 -8.14 -8.59
C GLN A 69 1.12 -8.81 -8.70
N PHE A 70 0.97 -9.99 -8.11
CA PHE A 70 -0.31 -10.69 -8.08
C PHE A 70 -1.38 -9.88 -7.36
N THR A 71 -1.08 -9.37 -6.16
CA THR A 71 -2.05 -8.56 -5.40
C THR A 71 -2.39 -7.24 -6.11
N ALA A 72 -1.44 -6.64 -6.83
CA ALA A 72 -1.69 -5.46 -7.66
C ALA A 72 -2.67 -5.79 -8.80
N LEU A 73 -2.44 -6.88 -9.55
CA LEU A 73 -3.34 -7.34 -10.62
C LEU A 73 -4.73 -7.75 -10.10
N VAL A 74 -4.80 -8.37 -8.91
CA VAL A 74 -6.09 -8.73 -8.28
C VAL A 74 -6.91 -7.48 -7.97
N ALA A 75 -6.29 -6.42 -7.45
CA ALA A 75 -6.97 -5.15 -7.21
C ALA A 75 -7.38 -4.47 -8.52
N ALA A 76 -6.47 -4.40 -9.49
CA ALA A 76 -6.75 -3.84 -10.81
C ALA A 76 -7.92 -4.53 -11.51
N ALA A 77 -7.92 -5.86 -11.53
CA ALA A 77 -8.99 -6.66 -12.14
C ALA A 77 -10.31 -6.57 -11.39
N HIS A 78 -10.31 -6.26 -10.09
CA HIS A 78 -11.53 -6.02 -9.34
C HIS A 78 -12.16 -4.67 -9.69
N GLN A 79 -11.33 -3.62 -9.77
CA GLN A 79 -11.81 -2.25 -10.02
C GLN A 79 -12.10 -1.98 -11.49
N GLU A 80 -11.30 -2.55 -12.41
CA GLU A 80 -11.38 -2.34 -13.86
C GLU A 80 -11.30 -3.69 -14.62
N PRO A 81 -12.30 -4.58 -14.44
CA PRO A 81 -12.25 -5.95 -14.98
C PRO A 81 -12.18 -5.99 -16.51
N ALA A 82 -12.77 -5.01 -17.21
CA ALA A 82 -12.78 -4.97 -18.67
C ALA A 82 -11.36 -4.90 -19.26
N LYS A 83 -10.42 -4.32 -18.52
CA LYS A 83 -9.03 -4.15 -18.95
C LYS A 83 -8.10 -5.19 -18.33
N TYR A 84 -8.15 -5.37 -17.01
CA TYR A 84 -7.11 -6.10 -16.28
C TYR A 84 -7.43 -7.57 -16.00
N LYS A 85 -8.68 -8.01 -16.14
CA LYS A 85 -9.04 -9.42 -15.86
C LYS A 85 -8.25 -10.39 -16.73
N ALA A 86 -8.08 -10.10 -18.02
CA ALA A 86 -7.31 -10.98 -18.90
C ALA A 86 -5.84 -11.10 -18.44
N TRP A 87 -5.23 -10.00 -17.98
CA TRP A 87 -3.84 -10.00 -17.52
C TRP A 87 -3.68 -10.79 -16.22
N LEU A 88 -4.63 -10.68 -15.28
CA LEU A 88 -4.66 -11.49 -14.07
C LEU A 88 -4.61 -13.00 -14.40
N TYR A 89 -5.47 -13.46 -15.32
CA TYR A 89 -5.52 -14.88 -15.69
C TYR A 89 -4.27 -15.33 -16.46
N GLN A 90 -3.73 -14.50 -17.34
CA GLN A 90 -2.48 -14.79 -18.04
C GLN A 90 -1.29 -14.91 -17.08
N PHE A 91 -1.22 -14.01 -16.09
CA PHE A 91 -0.23 -14.10 -15.01
C PHE A 91 -0.38 -15.41 -14.22
N THR A 92 -1.60 -15.78 -13.83
CA THR A 92 -1.82 -17.01 -13.07
C THR A 92 -1.52 -18.28 -13.87
N ASP A 93 -1.71 -18.27 -15.19
CA ASP A 93 -1.24 -19.35 -16.06
C ASP A 93 0.30 -19.48 -15.99
N GLY A 94 1.02 -18.36 -15.99
CA GLY A 94 2.48 -18.31 -15.91
C GLY A 94 3.05 -18.82 -14.58
N LEU A 95 2.28 -18.71 -13.49
CA LEU A 95 2.67 -19.22 -12.17
C LEU A 95 2.87 -20.74 -12.13
N GLN A 96 2.34 -21.48 -13.10
CA GLN A 96 2.62 -22.93 -13.22
C GLN A 96 4.12 -23.23 -13.34
N ALA A 97 4.92 -22.32 -13.89
CA ALA A 97 6.38 -22.48 -13.99
C ALA A 97 7.09 -22.45 -12.62
N TYR A 98 6.42 -21.95 -11.58
CA TYR A 98 6.92 -21.91 -10.21
C TYR A 98 6.30 -22.99 -9.32
N TRP A 99 5.20 -23.61 -9.76
CA TRP A 99 4.48 -24.60 -8.96
C TRP A 99 5.24 -25.92 -8.88
N ASP A 100 5.45 -26.43 -7.66
CA ASP A 100 5.94 -27.78 -7.42
C ASP A 100 4.82 -28.67 -6.84
N PRO A 101 4.24 -29.58 -7.65
CA PRO A 101 3.06 -30.35 -7.27
C PRO A 101 3.34 -31.47 -6.26
N GLN A 102 4.59 -31.91 -6.07
CA GLN A 102 4.96 -32.97 -5.11
C GLN A 102 6.43 -32.86 -4.67
N PRO A 103 6.75 -31.97 -3.71
CA PRO A 103 8.02 -32.08 -3.00
C PRO A 103 8.06 -33.38 -2.18
N LYS A 104 9.24 -33.99 -2.05
CA LYS A 104 9.51 -35.25 -1.33
C LYS A 104 8.93 -35.24 0.11
N GLY A 105 7.65 -35.59 0.27
CA GLY A 105 6.96 -35.69 1.58
C GLY A 105 6.38 -34.38 2.14
N SER A 106 6.22 -33.32 1.35
CA SER A 106 5.62 -32.04 1.77
C SER A 106 4.41 -31.68 0.88
N PRO A 107 3.43 -30.89 1.36
CA PRO A 107 2.34 -30.39 0.52
C PRO A 107 2.85 -29.59 -0.70
N PRO A 108 2.06 -29.46 -1.77
CA PRO A 108 2.46 -28.72 -2.95
C PRO A 108 2.59 -27.21 -2.67
N GLY A 109 3.52 -26.54 -3.34
CA GLY A 109 3.83 -25.13 -3.10
C GLY A 109 4.70 -24.51 -4.19
N PHE A 110 4.88 -23.21 -4.14
CA PHE A 110 5.68 -22.45 -5.09
C PHE A 110 7.16 -22.44 -4.74
N ASN A 111 7.99 -22.69 -5.75
CA ASN A 111 9.42 -22.46 -5.73
C ASN A 111 9.72 -20.96 -5.76
N ALA A 112 10.84 -20.57 -5.13
CA ALA A 112 11.34 -19.20 -5.14
C ALA A 112 11.61 -18.68 -6.56
N TYR A 113 11.88 -19.58 -7.50
CA TYR A 113 12.16 -19.25 -8.89
C TYR A 113 11.53 -20.25 -9.88
N CYS A 114 11.32 -19.83 -11.14
CA CYS A 114 10.62 -20.57 -12.20
C CYS A 114 11.39 -21.78 -12.74
N SER A 115 11.79 -22.68 -11.85
CA SER A 115 12.58 -23.88 -12.12
C SER A 115 11.71 -25.11 -12.44
N GLY A 116 10.38 -25.02 -12.30
CA GLY A 116 9.45 -26.13 -12.46
C GLY A 116 9.54 -27.18 -11.33
N PRO A 117 8.89 -28.35 -11.49
CA PRO A 117 8.90 -29.42 -10.49
C PRO A 117 10.32 -29.88 -10.13
N GLY A 118 10.60 -30.03 -8.84
CA GLY A 118 11.95 -30.41 -8.35
C GLY A 118 12.94 -29.25 -8.16
N GLY A 119 12.48 -28.00 -8.27
CA GLY A 119 13.23 -26.81 -7.85
C GLY A 119 13.74 -26.93 -6.40
N THR A 120 14.95 -26.41 -6.14
CA THR A 120 15.64 -26.65 -4.85
C THR A 120 15.43 -25.57 -3.80
N ASP A 121 14.83 -24.42 -4.16
CA ASP A 121 14.64 -23.32 -3.22
C ASP A 121 13.17 -22.92 -3.05
N LYS A 122 12.72 -22.87 -1.79
CA LYS A 122 11.35 -22.62 -1.36
C LYS A 122 11.32 -21.96 0.01
N TYR A 123 10.50 -20.93 0.12
CA TYR A 123 10.29 -20.19 1.36
C TYR A 123 8.81 -20.23 1.74
N TYR A 124 8.54 -20.31 3.05
CA TYR A 124 7.17 -20.35 3.55
C TYR A 124 6.50 -18.98 3.38
N ASP A 125 7.22 -17.88 3.62
CA ASP A 125 6.73 -16.51 3.44
C ASP A 125 6.40 -16.18 1.98
N ASP A 126 7.23 -16.58 1.02
CA ASP A 126 6.93 -16.47 -0.42
C ASP A 126 5.55 -17.07 -0.77
N ASN A 127 5.23 -18.20 -0.15
CA ASN A 127 3.96 -18.89 -0.35
C ASN A 127 2.80 -18.19 0.38
N GLU A 128 3.03 -17.56 1.53
CA GLU A 128 2.02 -16.80 2.27
C GLU A 128 1.51 -15.59 1.49
N TRP A 129 2.40 -14.87 0.79
CA TRP A 129 2.02 -13.77 -0.11
C TRP A 129 1.04 -14.25 -1.20
N MET A 130 1.29 -15.45 -1.72
CA MET A 130 0.43 -16.09 -2.70
C MET A 130 -0.93 -16.49 -2.11
N VAL A 131 -0.98 -17.04 -0.88
CA VAL A 131 -2.27 -17.35 -0.23
C VAL A 131 -3.13 -16.10 -0.08
N LEU A 132 -2.54 -14.98 0.37
CA LEU A 132 -3.27 -13.71 0.49
C LEU A 132 -3.84 -13.25 -0.85
N GLY A 133 -3.03 -13.30 -1.92
CA GLY A 133 -3.46 -12.96 -3.27
C GLY A 133 -4.57 -13.88 -3.80
N PHE A 134 -4.44 -15.20 -3.62
CA PHE A 134 -5.44 -16.17 -4.11
C PHE A 134 -6.76 -16.06 -3.34
N ALA A 135 -6.70 -15.86 -2.02
CA ALA A 135 -7.90 -15.67 -1.22
C ALA A 135 -8.65 -14.38 -1.63
N GLU A 136 -7.94 -13.31 -1.97
CA GLU A 136 -8.53 -12.08 -2.51
C GLU A 136 -9.07 -12.27 -3.93
N ALA A 137 -8.32 -12.94 -4.81
CA ALA A 137 -8.76 -13.27 -6.16
C ALA A 137 -10.05 -14.10 -6.14
N TYR A 138 -10.14 -15.09 -5.25
CA TYR A 138 -11.35 -15.87 -5.02
C TYR A 138 -12.51 -15.00 -4.52
N GLN A 139 -12.28 -14.10 -3.56
CA GLN A 139 -13.33 -13.18 -3.10
C GLN A 139 -13.91 -12.37 -4.27
N ASN A 140 -13.04 -11.87 -5.15
CA ASN A 140 -13.41 -10.94 -6.22
C ASN A 140 -14.06 -11.64 -7.42
N THR A 141 -13.66 -12.88 -7.72
CA THR A 141 -14.06 -13.60 -8.95
C THR A 141 -14.99 -14.80 -8.70
N ARG A 142 -14.94 -15.36 -7.49
CA ARG A 142 -15.55 -16.65 -7.11
C ARG A 142 -15.06 -17.85 -7.94
N ASP A 143 -13.91 -17.72 -8.60
CA ASP A 143 -13.29 -18.82 -9.34
C ASP A 143 -12.72 -19.88 -8.38
N PRO A 144 -13.23 -21.13 -8.40
CA PRO A 144 -12.80 -22.15 -7.46
C PRO A 144 -11.33 -22.54 -7.60
N HIS A 145 -10.68 -22.29 -8.74
CA HIS A 145 -9.25 -22.57 -8.90
C HIS A 145 -8.39 -21.72 -7.97
N PHE A 146 -8.74 -20.44 -7.77
CA PHE A 146 -8.02 -19.59 -6.83
C PHE A 146 -8.19 -20.08 -5.39
N LEU A 147 -9.39 -20.52 -5.00
CA LEU A 147 -9.59 -21.08 -3.66
C LEU A 147 -8.79 -22.38 -3.47
N GLN A 148 -8.74 -23.24 -4.48
CA GLN A 148 -7.96 -24.47 -4.42
C GLN A 148 -6.48 -24.18 -4.22
N TRP A 149 -5.89 -23.28 -5.04
CA TRP A 149 -4.50 -22.87 -4.88
C TRP A 149 -4.25 -22.21 -3.53
N ALA A 150 -5.16 -21.35 -3.05
CA ALA A 150 -5.02 -20.76 -1.71
C ALA A 150 -4.92 -21.81 -0.61
N ARG A 151 -5.77 -22.85 -0.65
CA ARG A 151 -5.77 -23.94 0.34
C ARG A 151 -4.54 -24.84 0.23
N ASP A 152 -4.16 -25.22 -0.98
CA ASP A 152 -2.98 -26.06 -1.21
C ASP A 152 -1.70 -25.36 -0.74
N THR A 153 -1.55 -24.08 -1.10
CA THR A 153 -0.42 -23.26 -0.65
C THR A 153 -0.46 -23.01 0.86
N GLN A 154 -1.63 -22.78 1.47
CA GLN A 154 -1.74 -22.64 2.92
C GLN A 154 -1.33 -23.95 3.64
N ASN A 155 -1.69 -25.12 3.10
CA ASN A 155 -1.26 -26.39 3.67
C ASN A 155 0.28 -26.53 3.64
N PHE A 156 0.94 -26.07 2.57
CA PHE A 156 2.40 -25.98 2.52
C PHE A 156 2.95 -25.04 3.59
N VAL A 157 2.41 -23.82 3.72
CA VAL A 157 2.79 -22.85 4.76
C VAL A 157 2.72 -23.48 6.15
N LEU A 158 1.59 -24.09 6.49
CA LEU A 158 1.36 -24.68 7.81
C LEU A 158 2.24 -25.92 8.06
N SER A 159 2.75 -26.58 7.01
CA SER A 159 3.73 -27.66 7.15
C SER A 159 5.09 -27.20 7.67
N GLY A 160 5.37 -25.89 7.64
CA GLY A 160 6.56 -25.30 8.24
C GLY A 160 6.46 -25.10 9.76
N TRP A 161 5.30 -25.33 10.36
CA TRP A 161 5.13 -25.31 11.81
C TRP A 161 5.68 -26.58 12.47
N ASP A 162 6.49 -26.42 13.52
CA ASP A 162 6.80 -27.49 14.46
C ASP A 162 6.90 -26.97 15.92
N ASP A 163 7.13 -27.86 16.88
CA ASP A 163 7.21 -27.51 18.31
C ASP A 163 8.61 -27.00 18.75
N THR A 164 9.59 -26.95 17.85
CA THR A 164 10.90 -26.34 18.11
C THR A 164 10.69 -24.87 18.48
N LEU A 165 11.41 -24.36 19.50
CA LEU A 165 11.20 -23.02 20.08
C LEU A 165 9.78 -22.79 20.65
N GLY A 166 9.02 -23.86 20.91
CA GLY A 166 7.66 -23.81 21.44
C GLY A 166 6.59 -23.50 20.38
N GLY A 167 6.92 -23.64 19.10
CA GLY A 167 6.03 -23.30 17.99
C GLY A 167 6.72 -22.48 16.90
N GLY A 168 5.92 -22.01 15.95
CA GLY A 168 6.32 -21.10 14.88
C GLY A 168 6.65 -21.83 13.58
N ILE A 169 6.55 -21.10 12.48
CA ILE A 169 6.84 -21.54 11.12
C ILE A 169 8.26 -21.11 10.77
N TYR A 170 9.03 -22.01 10.16
CA TYR A 170 10.35 -21.70 9.62
C TYR A 170 10.28 -20.65 8.50
N TRP A 171 11.38 -19.95 8.23
CA TRP A 171 11.43 -19.05 7.07
C TRP A 171 11.56 -19.82 5.74
N LYS A 172 12.45 -20.82 5.73
CA LYS A 172 12.83 -21.61 4.55
C LYS A 172 12.92 -23.10 4.90
N LEU A 173 12.90 -23.96 3.87
CA LEU A 173 13.08 -25.41 4.00
C LEU A 173 14.42 -25.86 4.61
N ASP A 174 15.39 -24.98 4.84
CA ASP A 174 16.65 -25.31 5.55
C ASP A 174 16.52 -25.27 7.08
N HIS A 175 15.37 -24.82 7.58
CA HIS A 175 14.96 -24.81 8.98
C HIS A 175 15.94 -24.11 9.95
N GLN A 176 16.59 -23.03 9.52
CA GLN A 176 17.60 -22.32 10.33
C GLN A 176 17.02 -21.30 11.33
N SER A 177 15.87 -20.70 11.03
CA SER A 177 15.23 -19.67 11.85
C SER A 177 13.72 -19.67 11.68
N LYS A 178 13.02 -19.09 12.67
CA LYS A 178 11.59 -18.80 12.62
C LYS A 178 11.43 -17.29 12.67
N ASN A 179 10.70 -16.74 11.70
CA ASN A 179 10.69 -15.31 11.44
C ASN A 179 9.29 -14.75 11.58
N THR A 180 9.17 -13.48 11.94
CA THR A 180 7.88 -12.78 11.86
C THR A 180 7.36 -12.78 10.43
N CYS A 181 8.23 -12.70 9.42
CA CYS A 181 7.86 -12.72 8.01
C CYS A 181 7.21 -14.01 7.52
N SER A 182 7.40 -15.15 8.20
CA SER A 182 6.77 -16.44 7.87
C SER A 182 5.70 -16.87 8.86
N ASN A 183 5.33 -15.99 9.81
CA ASN A 183 4.32 -16.30 10.82
C ASN A 183 3.20 -15.25 10.81
N ALA A 184 3.52 -13.97 10.68
CA ALA A 184 2.51 -12.92 10.67
C ALA A 184 1.62 -12.99 9.42
N PRO A 185 2.17 -13.18 8.20
CA PRO A 185 1.34 -13.37 7.02
C PRO A 185 0.59 -14.71 7.05
N ALA A 186 1.18 -15.80 7.59
CA ALA A 186 0.49 -17.07 7.79
C ALA A 186 -0.75 -16.98 8.70
N ALA A 187 -0.69 -16.18 9.77
CA ALA A 187 -1.85 -15.90 10.62
C ALA A 187 -2.91 -15.07 9.88
N ALA A 188 -2.47 -14.04 9.15
CA ALA A 188 -3.35 -13.20 8.35
C ALA A 188 -4.03 -13.97 7.20
N SER A 189 -3.31 -14.87 6.52
CA SER A 189 -3.82 -15.70 5.42
C SER A 189 -4.81 -16.74 5.92
N ALA A 190 -4.53 -17.37 7.06
CA ALA A 190 -5.45 -18.30 7.72
C ALA A 190 -6.80 -17.61 8.05
N LEU A 191 -6.77 -16.42 8.67
CA LEU A 191 -7.99 -15.64 8.92
C LEU A 191 -8.68 -15.20 7.63
N ARG A 192 -7.91 -14.91 6.59
CA ARG A 192 -8.47 -14.56 5.29
C ARG A 192 -9.28 -15.72 4.70
N LEU A 193 -8.78 -16.94 4.78
CA LEU A 193 -9.51 -18.16 4.37
C LEU A 193 -10.78 -18.40 5.20
N VAL A 194 -10.74 -18.12 6.51
CA VAL A 194 -11.96 -18.13 7.35
C VAL A 194 -13.00 -17.16 6.79
N GLN A 195 -12.61 -15.93 6.49
CA GLN A 195 -13.53 -14.89 6.00
C GLN A 195 -14.11 -15.20 4.61
N VAL A 196 -13.27 -15.64 3.66
CA VAL A 196 -13.70 -15.75 2.25
C VAL A 196 -14.31 -17.11 1.90
N ALA A 197 -13.93 -18.16 2.61
CA ALA A 197 -14.32 -19.54 2.31
C ALA A 197 -15.00 -20.28 3.48
N GLY A 198 -14.98 -19.73 4.70
CA GLY A 198 -15.57 -20.37 5.87
C GLY A 198 -14.75 -21.52 6.43
N ASP A 199 -13.45 -21.56 6.16
CA ASP A 199 -12.54 -22.65 6.57
C ASP A 199 -12.23 -22.59 8.07
N LYS A 200 -13.16 -23.07 8.90
CA LYS A 200 -13.12 -22.90 10.37
C LYS A 200 -11.85 -23.42 11.03
N ASP A 201 -11.21 -24.45 10.48
CA ASP A 201 -9.97 -25.02 11.03
C ASP A 201 -8.80 -24.02 10.96
N GLN A 202 -8.84 -23.07 10.02
CA GLN A 202 -7.82 -22.03 9.88
C GLN A 202 -7.85 -21.04 11.05
N LEU A 203 -8.99 -20.87 11.73
CA LEU A 203 -9.09 -19.98 12.89
C LEU A 203 -8.20 -20.46 14.06
N ALA A 204 -8.16 -21.77 14.30
CA ALA A 204 -7.31 -22.36 15.33
C ALA A 204 -5.82 -22.13 15.00
N TRP A 205 -5.44 -22.29 13.74
CA TRP A 205 -4.08 -21.99 13.27
C TRP A 205 -3.72 -20.53 13.46
N ALA A 206 -4.57 -19.59 13.06
CA ALA A 206 -4.29 -18.17 13.19
C ALA A 206 -4.08 -17.75 14.65
N LEU A 207 -4.93 -18.23 15.56
CA LEU A 207 -4.79 -17.97 17.00
C LEU A 207 -3.52 -18.59 17.58
N LYS A 208 -3.17 -19.81 17.16
CA LYS A 208 -1.93 -20.51 17.58
C LYS A 208 -0.69 -19.74 17.15
N ILE A 209 -0.61 -19.35 15.87
CA ILE A 209 0.52 -18.63 15.29
C ILE A 209 0.67 -17.24 15.94
N ARG A 210 -0.43 -16.49 16.03
CA ARG A 210 -0.45 -15.19 16.72
C ARG A 210 0.04 -15.30 18.16
N THR A 211 -0.44 -16.28 18.91
CA THR A 211 -0.05 -16.45 20.32
C THR A 211 1.46 -16.69 20.45
N TRP A 212 2.03 -17.50 19.56
CA TRP A 212 3.47 -17.73 19.54
C TRP A 212 4.25 -16.45 19.18
N LEU A 213 3.82 -15.71 18.16
CA LEU A 213 4.46 -14.45 17.76
C LEU A 213 4.47 -13.42 18.89
N ASN A 214 3.32 -13.19 19.52
CA ASN A 214 3.21 -12.26 20.63
C ASN A 214 4.10 -12.67 21.82
N GLY A 215 4.27 -13.97 22.05
CA GLY A 215 5.11 -14.49 23.13
C GLY A 215 6.62 -14.52 22.83
N LYS A 216 7.03 -14.44 21.56
CA LYS A 216 8.44 -14.62 21.15
C LYS A 216 9.07 -13.39 20.53
N LEU A 217 8.33 -12.69 19.66
CA LEU A 217 8.90 -11.68 18.76
C LEU A 217 8.25 -10.30 18.89
N GLN A 218 7.15 -10.15 19.63
CA GLN A 218 6.60 -8.82 19.94
C GLN A 218 7.44 -8.13 21.02
N ASP A 219 7.91 -6.91 20.73
CA ASP A 219 8.60 -6.06 21.68
C ASP A 219 7.60 -5.23 22.52
N THR A 220 8.08 -4.65 23.60
CA THR A 220 7.35 -3.83 24.57
C THR A 220 6.69 -2.59 23.97
N ASP A 221 7.19 -2.05 22.86
CA ASP A 221 6.57 -0.95 22.13
C ASP A 221 5.43 -1.39 21.20
N GLY A 222 5.23 -2.70 21.04
CA GLY A 222 4.20 -3.30 20.17
C GLY A 222 4.67 -3.65 18.77
N LEU A 223 5.89 -3.26 18.39
CA LEU A 223 6.48 -3.65 17.12
C LEU A 223 7.10 -5.04 17.23
N TYR A 224 7.28 -5.71 16.10
CA TYR A 224 7.79 -7.08 16.05
C TYR A 224 9.23 -7.13 15.57
N TRP A 225 10.07 -7.85 16.32
CA TRP A 225 11.42 -8.26 15.91
C TRP A 225 11.38 -9.22 14.72
N ASP A 226 12.52 -9.42 14.07
CA ASP A 226 12.58 -10.09 12.78
C ASP A 226 12.50 -11.61 12.91
N ASP A 227 13.34 -12.18 13.77
CA ASP A 227 13.51 -13.63 13.84
C ASP A 227 14.01 -14.14 15.19
N ILE A 228 13.90 -15.45 15.35
CA ILE A 228 14.57 -16.24 16.38
C ILE A 228 15.26 -17.43 15.71
N ASN A 229 16.57 -17.57 15.94
CA ASN A 229 17.33 -18.71 15.44
C ASN A 229 17.13 -19.96 16.31
N LEU A 230 17.59 -21.13 15.84
CA LEU A 230 17.44 -22.39 16.59
C LEU A 230 18.15 -22.43 17.97
N LYS A 231 19.08 -21.51 18.25
CA LYS A 231 19.74 -21.36 19.55
C LYS A 231 18.93 -20.49 20.52
N GLY A 232 17.89 -19.82 20.02
CA GLY A 232 17.05 -18.91 20.78
C GLY A 232 17.52 -17.45 20.74
N ASP A 233 18.51 -17.10 19.91
CA ASP A 233 18.94 -15.70 19.74
C ASP A 233 17.93 -14.96 18.87
N ILE A 234 17.55 -13.76 19.30
CA ILE A 234 16.54 -12.93 18.63
C ILE A 234 17.21 -11.85 17.77
N GLY A 235 16.87 -11.83 16.48
CA GLY A 235 17.17 -10.74 15.55
C GLY A 235 16.23 -9.56 15.78
N LYS A 236 16.72 -8.52 16.49
CA LYS A 236 15.86 -7.41 16.96
C LYS A 236 15.55 -6.31 15.93
N THR A 237 15.90 -6.52 14.67
CA THR A 237 15.53 -5.58 13.60
C THR A 237 14.01 -5.52 13.49
N LYS A 238 13.46 -4.33 13.27
CA LYS A 238 12.01 -4.11 13.12
C LYS A 238 11.72 -3.62 11.73
N TRP A 239 11.01 -4.43 10.96
CA TRP A 239 10.57 -4.08 9.62
C TRP A 239 9.09 -3.68 9.62
N THR A 240 8.73 -2.73 8.77
CA THR A 240 7.36 -2.23 8.63
C THR A 240 6.36 -3.36 8.41
N TYR A 241 6.68 -4.30 7.51
CA TYR A 241 5.78 -5.40 7.15
C TYR A 241 5.56 -6.44 8.26
N ASN A 242 6.57 -6.70 9.11
CA ASN A 242 6.45 -7.62 10.24
C ASN A 242 5.33 -7.18 11.19
N THR A 243 5.27 -5.88 11.51
CA THR A 243 4.20 -5.34 12.36
C THR A 243 2.90 -5.16 11.56
N ALA A 244 2.98 -4.79 10.29
CA ALA A 244 1.80 -4.62 9.43
C ALA A 244 0.89 -5.85 9.41
N LEU A 245 1.46 -7.04 9.24
CA LEU A 245 0.65 -8.25 9.17
C LEU A 245 0.04 -8.63 10.53
N MET A 246 0.59 -8.15 11.63
CA MET A 246 -0.02 -8.29 12.96
C MET A 246 -1.16 -7.29 13.18
N ILE A 247 -1.03 -6.04 12.71
CA ILE A 247 -2.15 -5.08 12.64
C ILE A 247 -3.30 -5.71 11.86
N ARG A 248 -3.01 -6.28 10.69
CA ARG A 248 -4.00 -6.97 9.85
C ARG A 248 -4.61 -8.16 10.55
N THR A 249 -3.81 -9.01 11.19
CA THR A 249 -4.28 -10.18 11.95
C THR A 249 -5.22 -9.77 13.08
N ASN A 250 -4.85 -8.79 13.90
CA ASN A 250 -5.67 -8.28 14.99
C ASN A 250 -6.96 -7.63 14.47
N THR A 251 -6.90 -6.88 13.35
CA THR A 251 -8.09 -6.31 12.70
C THR A 251 -9.06 -7.40 12.22
N LEU A 252 -8.55 -8.46 11.59
CA LEU A 252 -9.36 -9.59 11.13
C LEU A 252 -10.00 -10.36 12.31
N LEU A 253 -9.27 -10.51 13.42
CA LEU A 253 -9.81 -11.13 14.65
C LEU A 253 -10.90 -10.27 15.29
N PHE A 254 -10.74 -8.95 15.31
CA PHE A 254 -11.81 -8.04 15.74
C PHE A 254 -13.05 -8.18 14.86
N GLN A 255 -12.90 -8.26 13.53
CA GLN A 255 -14.03 -8.49 12.63
C GLN A 255 -14.70 -9.85 12.86
N GLN A 256 -13.93 -10.88 13.22
CA GLN A 256 -14.43 -12.24 13.46
C GLN A 256 -15.15 -12.40 14.81
N PHE A 257 -14.65 -11.75 15.87
CA PHE A 257 -15.13 -11.96 17.25
C PHE A 257 -15.86 -10.75 17.84
N HIS A 258 -15.74 -9.58 17.24
CA HIS A 258 -16.19 -8.29 17.78
C HIS A 258 -15.61 -7.96 19.17
N ASP A 259 -14.49 -8.59 19.54
CA ASP A 259 -13.77 -8.30 20.78
C ASP A 259 -12.85 -7.10 20.61
N ARG A 260 -13.17 -6.02 21.34
CA ARG A 260 -12.41 -4.76 21.32
C ARG A 260 -10.97 -4.91 21.81
N ALA A 261 -10.60 -5.99 22.49
CA ALA A 261 -9.21 -6.25 22.84
C ALA A 261 -8.32 -6.40 21.60
N TYR A 262 -8.82 -7.07 20.54
CA TYR A 262 -8.09 -7.19 19.28
C TYR A 262 -7.99 -5.84 18.56
N LEU A 263 -9.06 -5.05 18.55
CA LEU A 263 -9.04 -3.72 17.93
C LEU A 263 -8.02 -2.80 18.63
N LYS A 264 -8.03 -2.75 19.96
CA LYS A 264 -7.07 -1.95 20.74
C LYS A 264 -5.62 -2.34 20.48
N GLU A 265 -5.37 -3.63 20.28
CA GLU A 265 -4.01 -4.08 19.94
C GLU A 265 -3.61 -3.66 18.52
N ALA A 266 -4.52 -3.76 17.55
CA ALA A 266 -4.28 -3.24 16.20
C ALA A 266 -4.02 -1.72 16.20
N GLU A 267 -4.81 -0.94 16.94
CA GLU A 267 -4.61 0.51 17.13
C GLU A 267 -3.24 0.81 17.75
N ARG A 268 -2.83 0.05 18.79
CA ARG A 268 -1.54 0.20 19.45
C ARG A 268 -0.36 -0.09 18.51
N GLU A 269 -0.43 -1.19 17.75
CA GLU A 269 0.57 -1.57 16.77
C GLU A 269 0.64 -0.55 15.61
N ALA A 270 -0.50 -0.03 15.15
CA ALA A 270 -0.59 0.99 14.11
C ALA A 270 0.00 2.34 14.55
N ASP A 271 -0.35 2.81 15.74
CA ASP A 271 0.18 4.05 16.32
C ASP A 271 1.71 3.94 16.53
N ALA A 272 2.19 2.79 17.03
CA ALA A 272 3.62 2.52 17.16
C ALA A 272 4.32 2.53 15.80
N SER A 273 3.71 1.93 14.78
CA SER A 273 4.26 1.88 13.42
C SER A 273 4.38 3.26 12.79
N ILE A 274 3.33 4.09 12.89
CA ILE A 274 3.36 5.48 12.40
C ILE A 274 4.44 6.28 13.13
N LYS A 275 4.51 6.16 14.46
CA LYS A 275 5.53 6.85 15.25
C LYS A 275 6.95 6.44 14.89
N ALA A 276 7.18 5.16 14.61
CA ALA A 276 8.50 4.62 14.35
C ALA A 276 9.00 4.92 12.93
N TRP A 277 8.10 4.86 11.94
CA TRP A 277 8.52 4.86 10.53
C TRP A 277 7.99 6.02 9.70
N GLN A 278 6.95 6.74 10.12
CA GLN A 278 6.48 7.89 9.33
C GLN A 278 7.28 9.14 9.65
N ASP A 279 7.92 9.68 8.62
CA ASP A 279 8.52 11.00 8.67
C ASP A 279 7.41 12.07 8.82
N PRO A 280 7.40 12.87 9.89
CA PRO A 280 6.30 13.80 10.15
C PRO A 280 6.25 14.98 9.18
N ASP A 281 7.37 15.34 8.55
CA ASP A 281 7.47 16.51 7.65
C ASP A 281 7.05 16.14 6.23
N THR A 282 7.43 14.96 5.78
CA THR A 282 7.17 14.48 4.40
C THR A 282 5.99 13.52 4.32
N GLY A 283 5.62 12.88 5.44
CA GLY A 283 4.57 11.88 5.51
C GLY A 283 4.91 10.52 4.88
N ARG A 284 6.14 10.35 4.36
CA ARG A 284 6.60 9.06 3.84
C ARG A 284 6.91 8.11 5.00
N PHE A 285 6.67 6.82 4.81
CA PHE A 285 7.27 5.82 5.68
C PHE A 285 8.72 5.58 5.23
N GLN A 286 9.66 5.64 6.17
CA GLN A 286 11.11 5.54 5.94
C GLN A 286 11.54 4.07 5.79
N ASN A 287 11.04 3.42 4.74
CA ASN A 287 11.42 2.06 4.36
C ASN A 287 11.06 1.83 2.90
N ASN A 288 11.62 0.78 2.29
CA ASN A 288 11.40 0.48 0.88
C ASN A 288 9.93 0.09 0.59
N ALA A 289 9.40 0.40 -0.60
CA ALA A 289 7.99 0.16 -0.95
C ALA A 289 7.62 -1.33 -0.90
N LEU A 290 8.58 -2.22 -1.22
CA LEU A 290 8.45 -3.67 -1.09
C LEU A 290 8.04 -4.12 0.32
N PHE A 291 8.33 -3.34 1.37
CA PHE A 291 7.85 -3.59 2.73
C PHE A 291 6.68 -2.68 3.12
N THR A 292 6.77 -1.40 2.78
CA THR A 292 5.84 -0.36 3.26
C THR A 292 4.41 -0.54 2.76
N HIS A 293 4.20 -1.06 1.55
CA HIS A 293 2.85 -1.23 1.01
C HIS A 293 1.95 -2.12 1.90
N LEU A 294 2.54 -3.11 2.59
CA LEU A 294 1.82 -3.98 3.53
C LEU A 294 1.36 -3.21 4.77
N LEU A 295 2.17 -2.26 5.26
CA LEU A 295 1.77 -1.35 6.35
C LEU A 295 0.63 -0.45 5.88
N CYS A 296 0.74 0.13 4.68
CA CYS A 296 -0.33 0.94 4.10
C CYS A 296 -1.65 0.17 3.99
N GLU A 297 -1.63 -1.05 3.44
CA GLU A 297 -2.84 -1.89 3.35
C GLU A 297 -3.43 -2.19 4.74
N SER A 298 -2.57 -2.46 5.73
CA SER A 298 -3.02 -2.80 7.09
C SER A 298 -3.64 -1.59 7.81
N LEU A 299 -3.10 -0.39 7.60
CA LEU A 299 -3.67 0.87 8.10
C LEU A 299 -5.02 1.19 7.44
N LEU A 300 -5.16 0.95 6.13
CA LEU A 300 -6.44 1.12 5.44
C LEU A 300 -7.51 0.14 5.97
N ARG A 301 -7.14 -1.12 6.19
CA ARG A 301 -8.04 -2.13 6.78
C ARG A 301 -8.45 -1.78 8.21
N LEU A 302 -7.54 -1.22 9.00
CA LEU A 302 -7.86 -0.76 10.35
C LEU A 302 -8.82 0.43 10.31
N TYR A 303 -8.57 1.41 9.43
CA TYR A 303 -9.49 2.53 9.17
C TYR A 303 -10.90 2.06 8.76
N ASP A 304 -11.01 1.01 7.94
CA ASP A 304 -12.31 0.43 7.59
C ASP A 304 -13.05 -0.16 8.82
N ALA A 305 -12.31 -0.56 9.86
CA ALA A 305 -12.86 -1.17 11.06
C ALA A 305 -13.19 -0.16 12.17
N ASP A 306 -12.42 0.92 12.34
CA ASP A 306 -12.57 1.90 13.43
C ASP A 306 -12.96 3.32 12.99
N HIS A 307 -12.79 3.62 11.71
CA HIS A 307 -12.95 4.94 11.11
C HIS A 307 -12.07 6.05 11.71
N ASP A 308 -10.94 5.70 12.34
CA ASP A 308 -9.93 6.67 12.74
C ASP A 308 -9.15 7.17 11.52
N VAL A 309 -9.57 8.34 11.05
CA VAL A 309 -9.06 8.97 9.84
C VAL A 309 -7.54 9.25 9.86
N ARG A 310 -6.90 9.21 11.04
CA ARG A 310 -5.43 9.33 11.14
C ARG A 310 -4.73 8.24 10.32
N TYR A 311 -5.26 7.02 10.29
CA TYR A 311 -4.67 5.90 9.54
C TYR A 311 -4.81 6.11 8.03
N LEU A 312 -5.99 6.51 7.55
CA LEU A 312 -6.17 6.88 6.13
C LEU A 312 -5.25 8.03 5.74
N ASN A 313 -5.16 9.08 6.56
CA ASN A 313 -4.29 10.22 6.29
C ASN A 313 -2.81 9.85 6.26
N ALA A 314 -2.35 8.95 7.13
CA ALA A 314 -0.98 8.46 7.11
C ALA A 314 -0.65 7.81 5.75
N VAL A 315 -1.57 6.98 5.23
CA VAL A 315 -1.39 6.32 3.93
C VAL A 315 -1.46 7.32 2.77
N ARG A 316 -2.38 8.29 2.81
CA ARG A 316 -2.50 9.32 1.78
C ARG A 316 -1.25 10.19 1.68
N ARG A 317 -0.67 10.59 2.82
CA ARG A 317 0.56 11.38 2.83
C ARG A 317 1.74 10.61 2.22
N HIS A 318 1.86 9.32 2.55
CA HIS A 318 2.86 8.46 1.93
C HIS A 318 2.66 8.35 0.40
N ALA A 319 1.43 8.09 -0.05
CA ALA A 319 1.11 8.02 -1.47
C ALA A 319 1.34 9.35 -2.22
N ALA A 320 1.03 10.48 -1.59
CA ALA A 320 1.29 11.81 -2.14
C ALA A 320 2.79 12.08 -2.31
N TYR A 321 3.60 11.71 -1.31
CA TYR A 321 5.05 11.80 -1.39
C TYR A 321 5.60 10.93 -2.53
N GLY A 322 5.18 9.66 -2.59
CA GLY A 322 5.61 8.71 -3.61
C GLY A 322 5.33 9.21 -5.01
N TYR A 323 4.10 9.67 -5.27
CA TYR A 323 3.74 10.21 -6.58
C TYR A 323 4.49 11.50 -6.95
N ARG A 324 4.87 12.32 -5.96
CA ARG A 324 5.53 13.60 -6.22
C ARG A 324 7.02 13.47 -6.47
N TYR A 325 7.68 12.54 -5.77
CA TYR A 325 9.14 12.50 -5.70
C TYR A 325 9.77 11.19 -6.15
N VAL A 326 9.01 10.09 -6.07
CA VAL A 326 9.49 8.73 -6.34
C VAL A 326 8.93 8.17 -7.66
N HIS A 327 7.84 8.76 -8.15
CA HIS A 327 7.34 8.50 -9.49
C HIS A 327 8.23 9.19 -10.54
N ASP A 328 8.66 8.42 -11.52
CA ASP A 328 9.35 8.93 -12.70
C ASP A 328 8.34 9.54 -13.68
N PRO A 329 8.48 10.81 -14.08
CA PRO A 329 7.62 11.39 -15.11
C PRO A 329 7.64 10.65 -16.47
N ALA A 330 8.65 9.81 -16.72
CA ALA A 330 8.70 8.91 -17.87
C ALA A 330 7.94 7.58 -17.66
N GLY A 331 7.35 7.39 -16.47
CA GLY A 331 6.60 6.21 -16.03
C GLY A 331 7.38 5.32 -15.07
N GLY A 332 6.68 4.72 -14.11
CA GLY A 332 7.26 3.81 -13.12
C GLY A 332 7.82 4.49 -11.87
N TRP A 333 8.22 3.71 -10.90
CA TRP A 333 8.68 4.17 -9.58
C TRP A 333 10.10 3.71 -9.28
N TRP A 334 10.87 4.61 -8.69
CA TRP A 334 12.18 4.30 -8.13
C TRP A 334 12.04 3.62 -6.76
N GLY A 335 13.05 2.85 -6.36
CA GLY A 335 13.00 2.10 -5.09
C GLY A 335 13.47 2.89 -3.87
N ASP A 336 14.30 3.94 -4.06
CA ASP A 336 14.87 4.69 -2.94
C ASP A 336 13.97 5.86 -2.49
N TRP A 337 13.00 5.57 -1.63
CA TRP A 337 12.08 6.57 -1.06
C TRP A 337 12.75 7.58 -0.12
N ASP A 338 14.04 7.47 0.19
CA ASP A 338 14.79 8.47 0.96
C ASP A 338 15.26 9.65 0.10
N ARG A 339 15.21 9.53 -1.24
CA ARG A 339 15.65 10.58 -2.16
C ARG A 339 14.46 11.28 -2.80
N LYS A 340 14.56 12.61 -2.90
CA LYS A 340 13.60 13.42 -3.68
C LYS A 340 13.92 13.49 -5.17
N THR A 341 15.12 13.06 -5.55
CA THR A 341 15.65 13.15 -6.91
C THR A 341 16.40 11.87 -7.23
N HIS A 342 16.14 11.33 -8.41
CA HIS A 342 16.67 10.05 -8.84
C HIS A 342 17.47 10.19 -10.14
N PRO A 343 18.56 9.43 -10.32
CA PRO A 343 19.24 9.34 -11.60
C PRO A 343 18.30 8.80 -12.69
N ALA A 344 18.40 9.36 -13.90
CA ALA A 344 17.58 8.93 -15.03
C ALA A 344 17.88 7.47 -15.47
N ASP A 345 19.06 6.95 -15.13
CA ASP A 345 19.49 5.58 -15.38
C ASP A 345 19.23 4.63 -14.20
N GLU A 346 18.60 5.11 -13.13
CA GLU A 346 18.18 4.25 -12.01
C GLU A 346 17.14 3.24 -12.50
N ARG A 347 17.51 1.97 -12.36
CA ARG A 347 16.70 0.82 -12.76
C ARG A 347 15.46 0.72 -11.87
N LYS A 348 14.32 0.43 -12.49
CA LYS A 348 13.05 0.17 -11.81
C LYS A 348 12.93 -1.32 -11.54
N VAL A 349 12.48 -1.69 -10.35
CA VAL A 349 12.32 -3.09 -9.93
C VAL A 349 10.84 -3.41 -9.83
N LEU A 350 10.45 -4.61 -10.28
CA LEU A 350 9.05 -5.01 -10.39
C LEU A 350 8.35 -4.92 -9.04
N ILE A 351 8.96 -5.46 -7.97
CA ILE A 351 8.32 -5.53 -6.66
C ILE A 351 7.96 -4.15 -6.10
N GLU A 352 8.80 -3.13 -6.35
CA GLU A 352 8.52 -1.74 -5.94
C GLU A 352 7.37 -1.15 -6.75
N ASN A 353 7.42 -1.31 -8.07
CA ASN A 353 6.39 -0.77 -8.95
C ASN A 353 5.03 -1.43 -8.68
N ALA A 354 5.04 -2.74 -8.42
CA ALA A 354 3.86 -3.50 -8.03
C ALA A 354 3.32 -3.06 -6.67
N ALA A 355 4.20 -2.77 -5.70
CA ALA A 355 3.83 -2.25 -4.38
C ALA A 355 3.11 -0.89 -4.50
N ASP A 356 3.62 0.01 -5.35
CA ASP A 356 3.00 1.30 -5.67
C ASP A 356 1.67 1.16 -6.41
N ALA A 357 1.60 0.29 -7.42
CA ALA A 357 0.36 -0.01 -8.13
C ALA A 357 -0.71 -0.53 -7.16
N ARG A 358 -0.34 -1.47 -6.27
CA ARG A 358 -1.23 -1.99 -5.22
C ARG A 358 -1.70 -0.87 -4.29
N LEU A 359 -0.81 -0.01 -3.81
CA LEU A 359 -1.14 1.13 -2.95
C LEU A 359 -2.20 2.04 -3.61
N PHE A 360 -1.99 2.43 -4.86
CA PHE A 360 -2.94 3.32 -5.54
C PHE A 360 -4.28 2.64 -5.81
N TRP A 361 -4.31 1.35 -6.17
CA TRP A 361 -5.57 0.62 -6.31
C TRP A 361 -6.36 0.55 -5.00
N LEU A 362 -5.69 0.33 -3.87
CA LEU A 362 -6.32 0.34 -2.55
C LEU A 362 -6.86 1.72 -2.17
N LEU A 363 -6.31 2.79 -2.74
CA LEU A 363 -6.75 4.17 -2.49
C LEU A 363 -7.92 4.61 -3.38
N THR A 364 -8.22 3.90 -4.46
CA THR A 364 -9.31 4.28 -5.41
C THR A 364 -10.71 4.46 -4.81
N PRO A 365 -11.12 3.80 -3.70
CA PRO A 365 -12.40 4.08 -3.06
C PRO A 365 -12.46 5.45 -2.35
N TYR A 366 -11.31 6.10 -2.16
CA TYR A 366 -11.19 7.33 -1.40
C TYR A 366 -10.93 8.53 -2.31
N GLN A 367 -11.45 9.70 -1.92
CA GLN A 367 -11.14 10.94 -2.61
C GLN A 367 -9.68 11.35 -2.37
N ASP A 368 -8.99 11.76 -3.42
CA ASP A 368 -7.66 12.37 -3.30
C ASP A 368 -7.73 13.83 -2.84
N VAL A 369 -6.56 14.46 -2.68
CA VAL A 369 -6.44 15.84 -2.18
C VAL A 369 -7.16 16.85 -3.07
N ASP A 370 -7.08 16.69 -4.39
CA ASP A 370 -7.70 17.61 -5.34
C ASP A 370 -9.20 17.40 -5.43
N GLU A 371 -9.67 16.16 -5.38
CA GLU A 371 -11.10 15.80 -5.30
C GLU A 371 -11.73 16.34 -4.01
N LEU A 372 -11.05 16.20 -2.87
CA LEU A 372 -11.47 16.78 -1.58
C LEU A 372 -11.52 18.30 -1.64
N ASN A 373 -10.48 18.94 -2.19
CA ASN A 373 -10.43 20.39 -2.38
C ASN A 373 -11.57 20.88 -3.27
N ASN A 374 -11.80 20.23 -4.41
CA ASN A 374 -12.86 20.58 -5.35
C ASN A 374 -14.23 20.40 -4.70
N ALA A 375 -14.46 19.30 -3.98
CA ALA A 375 -15.70 19.10 -3.22
C ALA A 375 -15.89 20.20 -2.14
N GLY A 376 -14.83 20.61 -1.46
CA GLY A 376 -14.86 21.71 -0.48
C GLY A 376 -15.21 23.06 -1.13
N ILE A 377 -14.65 23.35 -2.31
CA ILE A 377 -14.98 24.56 -3.09
C ILE A 377 -16.47 24.56 -3.45
N GLN A 378 -17.00 23.45 -3.93
CA GLN A 378 -18.41 23.32 -4.26
C GLN A 378 -19.29 23.49 -3.01
N ALA A 379 -18.93 22.87 -1.88
CA ALA A 379 -19.66 23.03 -0.63
C ALA A 379 -19.69 24.50 -0.17
N ALA A 380 -18.56 25.20 -0.22
CA ALA A 380 -18.46 26.61 0.14
C ALA A 380 -19.29 27.51 -0.79
N ALA A 381 -19.31 27.22 -2.10
CA ALA A 381 -20.12 27.96 -3.07
C ALA A 381 -21.63 27.83 -2.81
N HIS A 382 -22.07 26.70 -2.25
CA HIS A 382 -23.46 26.47 -1.85
C HIS A 382 -23.77 26.90 -0.40
N GLY A 383 -22.87 27.64 0.26
CA GLY A 383 -23.04 28.10 1.64
C GLY A 383 -22.93 27.00 2.70
N GLN A 384 -22.45 25.81 2.34
CA GLN A 384 -22.27 24.67 3.26
C GLN A 384 -20.92 24.77 4.00
N ASN A 385 -20.71 25.84 4.78
CA ASN A 385 -19.39 26.17 5.36
C ASN A 385 -18.83 25.06 6.27
N ALA A 386 -19.68 24.41 7.09
CA ALA A 386 -19.23 23.31 7.94
C ALA A 386 -18.71 22.11 7.13
N ARG A 387 -19.41 21.75 6.04
CA ARG A 387 -18.97 20.69 5.14
C ARG A 387 -17.69 21.08 4.40
N ALA A 388 -17.60 22.33 3.94
CA ALA A 388 -16.41 22.86 3.28
C ALA A 388 -15.19 22.81 4.22
N GLU A 389 -15.36 23.18 5.49
CA GLU A 389 -14.31 23.09 6.50
C GLU A 389 -13.83 21.65 6.67
N THR A 390 -14.73 20.68 6.85
CA THR A 390 -14.38 19.27 6.97
C THR A 390 -13.58 18.77 5.77
N LEU A 391 -14.03 19.12 4.55
CA LEU A 391 -13.37 18.69 3.31
C LEU A 391 -11.98 19.32 3.14
N PHE A 392 -11.83 20.63 3.41
CA PHE A 392 -10.53 21.29 3.32
C PHE A 392 -9.56 20.81 4.40
N ARG A 393 -10.05 20.54 5.61
CA ARG A 393 -9.24 19.94 6.68
C ARG A 393 -8.76 18.56 6.30
N GLN A 394 -9.65 17.72 5.77
CA GLN A 394 -9.28 16.40 5.28
C GLN A 394 -8.23 16.48 4.16
N ALA A 395 -8.39 17.40 3.20
CA ALA A 395 -7.43 17.61 2.12
C ALA A 395 -6.06 18.04 2.66
N ALA A 396 -6.04 18.98 3.60
CA ALA A 396 -4.83 19.46 4.26
C ALA A 396 -4.11 18.37 5.06
N ASP A 397 -4.86 17.50 5.75
CA ASP A 397 -4.29 16.40 6.54
C ASP A 397 -3.81 15.21 5.68
N SER A 398 -4.20 15.18 4.39
CA SER A 398 -3.90 14.09 3.45
C SER A 398 -2.60 14.28 2.67
N ASP A 399 -2.01 15.48 2.66
CA ASP A 399 -0.74 15.79 1.98
C ASP A 399 -0.06 16.99 2.64
N THR A 400 1.21 16.82 3.03
CA THR A 400 1.97 17.84 3.76
C THR A 400 2.28 19.08 2.92
N GLU A 401 2.07 19.04 1.60
CA GLU A 401 2.25 20.17 0.68
C GLU A 401 0.94 20.62 0.00
N ALA A 402 -0.21 20.34 0.61
CA ALA A 402 -1.55 20.76 0.16
C ALA A 402 -1.83 22.25 0.41
N VAL A 403 -1.00 23.13 -0.16
CA VAL A 403 -1.02 24.59 0.07
C VAL A 403 -2.42 25.21 -0.17
N GLU A 404 -3.11 24.83 -1.25
CA GLU A 404 -4.44 25.32 -1.59
C GLU A 404 -5.49 24.86 -0.56
N ALA A 405 -5.36 23.65 -0.02
CA ALA A 405 -6.25 23.13 1.01
C ALA A 405 -6.14 23.95 2.29
N HIS A 406 -4.90 24.17 2.75
CA HIS A 406 -4.62 25.01 3.92
C HIS A 406 -5.14 26.44 3.75
N TYR A 407 -4.94 27.04 2.57
CA TYR A 407 -5.45 28.39 2.29
C TYR A 407 -6.97 28.44 2.34
N ARG A 408 -7.65 27.47 1.74
CA ARG A 408 -9.11 27.42 1.70
C ARG A 408 -9.71 27.12 3.07
N LEU A 409 -9.08 26.24 3.84
CA LEU A 409 -9.42 25.99 5.24
C LEU A 409 -9.31 27.28 6.05
N TRP A 410 -8.18 27.99 5.96
CA TRP A 410 -7.98 29.29 6.59
C TRP A 410 -9.11 30.28 6.27
N ARG A 411 -9.45 30.44 4.99
CA ARG A 411 -10.53 31.34 4.54
C ARG A 411 -11.89 30.96 5.14
N VAL A 412 -12.21 29.68 5.22
CA VAL A 412 -13.48 29.21 5.82
C VAL A 412 -13.49 29.46 7.32
N LEU A 413 -12.40 29.13 8.03
CA LEU A 413 -12.28 29.34 9.47
C LEU A 413 -12.42 30.82 9.85
N GLN A 414 -11.86 31.74 9.04
CA GLN A 414 -12.06 33.17 9.24
C GLN A 414 -13.52 33.60 9.09
N ARG A 415 -14.24 33.09 8.07
CA ARG A 415 -15.67 33.39 7.87
C ARG A 415 -16.52 32.90 9.04
N GLU A 416 -16.20 31.71 9.55
CA GLU A 416 -16.87 31.09 10.69
C GLU A 416 -16.39 31.64 12.06
N LYS A 417 -15.49 32.63 12.06
CA LYS A 417 -14.92 33.26 13.26
C LYS A 417 -14.24 32.27 14.22
N LYS A 418 -13.66 31.20 13.69
CA LYS A 418 -12.85 30.22 14.44
C LYS A 418 -11.41 30.71 14.55
N THR A 419 -11.19 31.80 15.28
CA THR A 419 -9.93 32.58 15.28
C THR A 419 -8.70 31.73 15.59
N ARG A 420 -8.75 30.90 16.65
CA ARG A 420 -7.61 30.05 17.04
C ARG A 420 -7.16 29.11 15.92
N ASP A 421 -8.12 28.46 15.24
CA ASP A 421 -7.80 27.52 14.16
C ASP A 421 -7.33 28.28 12.92
N ALA A 422 -7.93 29.45 12.63
CA ALA A 422 -7.50 30.31 11.55
C ALA A 422 -6.05 30.80 11.76
N ASP A 423 -5.67 31.18 12.98
CA ASP A 423 -4.31 31.63 13.29
C ASP A 423 -3.28 30.48 13.11
N ALA A 424 -3.66 29.26 13.49
CA ALA A 424 -2.83 28.08 13.26
C ALA A 424 -2.60 27.82 11.76
N GLU A 425 -3.66 27.92 10.93
CA GLU A 425 -3.52 27.82 9.48
C GLU A 425 -2.70 28.98 8.87
N ALA A 426 -2.87 30.21 9.38
CA ALA A 426 -2.07 31.35 8.93
C ALA A 426 -0.57 31.14 9.19
N ALA A 427 -0.20 30.58 10.34
CA ALA A 427 1.19 30.23 10.65
C ALA A 427 1.74 29.16 9.70
N ARG A 428 0.94 28.14 9.34
CA ARG A 428 1.32 27.14 8.32
C ARG A 428 1.53 27.75 6.94
N LEU A 429 0.60 28.61 6.50
CA LEU A 429 0.71 29.33 5.24
C LEU A 429 1.95 30.23 5.19
N ALA A 430 2.29 30.88 6.32
CA ALA A 430 3.54 31.64 6.45
C ALA A 430 4.79 30.77 6.39
N ALA A 431 4.75 29.53 6.90
CA ALA A 431 5.83 28.57 6.72
C ALA A 431 5.97 28.15 5.25
N PHE A 432 4.86 27.83 4.57
CA PHE A 432 4.87 27.52 3.13
C PHE A 432 5.46 28.65 2.30
N ALA A 433 5.10 29.90 2.61
CA ALA A 433 5.59 31.08 1.88
C ALA A 433 7.13 31.28 1.94
N LYS A 434 7.86 30.55 2.80
CA LYS A 434 9.33 30.55 2.80
C LYS A 434 9.92 29.77 1.62
N THR A 435 9.14 28.87 1.01
CA THR A 435 9.52 28.11 -0.19
C THR A 435 9.04 28.86 -1.43
N PRO A 436 9.92 29.25 -2.38
CA PRO A 436 9.54 30.06 -3.55
C PRO A 436 8.38 29.48 -4.37
N ALA A 437 8.36 28.16 -4.58
CA ALA A 437 7.29 27.49 -5.33
C ALA A 437 5.92 27.61 -4.64
N PHE A 438 5.87 27.48 -3.31
CA PHE A 438 4.63 27.63 -2.55
C PHE A 438 4.23 29.10 -2.38
N ALA A 439 5.19 30.00 -2.24
CA ALA A 439 4.94 31.44 -2.23
C ALA A 439 4.22 31.90 -3.50
N ALA A 440 4.65 31.43 -4.68
CA ALA A 440 4.00 31.73 -5.95
C ALA A 440 2.54 31.21 -5.99
N ARG A 441 2.30 29.98 -5.51
CA ARG A 441 0.94 29.40 -5.41
C ARG A 441 0.05 30.21 -4.46
N LEU A 442 0.56 30.62 -3.31
CA LEU A 442 -0.15 31.44 -2.33
C LEU A 442 -0.49 32.84 -2.87
N GLN A 443 0.45 33.47 -3.58
CA GLN A 443 0.22 34.77 -4.23
C GLN A 443 -0.89 34.67 -5.29
N ALA A 444 -0.91 33.60 -6.08
CA ALA A 444 -1.97 33.36 -7.07
C ALA A 444 -3.37 33.19 -6.43
N LEU A 445 -3.41 32.68 -5.19
CA LEU A 445 -4.64 32.59 -4.39
C LEU A 445 -5.03 33.92 -3.72
N GLY A 446 -4.22 34.96 -3.82
CA GLY A 446 -4.43 36.24 -3.15
C GLY A 446 -4.16 36.18 -1.64
N TRP A 447 -3.27 35.27 -1.21
CA TRP A 447 -2.76 35.28 0.16
C TRP A 447 -1.64 36.31 0.28
N HIS A 448 -1.78 37.22 1.23
CA HIS A 448 -0.74 38.14 1.67
C HIS A 448 -0.44 37.83 3.13
N GLN A 449 0.85 37.88 3.52
CA GLN A 449 1.19 37.70 4.93
C GLN A 449 0.40 38.70 5.79
N PRO A 450 -0.38 38.23 6.78
CA PRO A 450 -1.14 39.09 7.68
C PRO A 450 -0.28 40.07 8.46
#